data_AF-A0A3E0WXC3-F1
#
_entry.id   AF-A0A3E0WXC3-F1
#
_cell.length_a   1.000
_cell.length_b   1.000
_cell.length_c   1.000
_cell.angle_alpha   90.00
_cell.angle_beta   90.00
_cell.angle_gamma   90.00
#
_symmetry.space_group_name_H-M   'P 1'
#
loop_
_entity.id
_entity.type
_entity.pdbx_description
1 polymer ?
#
loop_
_entity_poly.entity_id
_entity_poly.type
_entity_poly.pdbx_seq_one_letter_code
_entity_poly.pdbx_strand_id
1 'polypeptide(L)'
;MTMKQSAQCASKAIHSTSAIYHIAKATVRHGEQAVVNEMAEMEQAKTNASFCEAVKIAATRYEAIMSLSDKGAEYKAMSERLDRGAEDFQAEQALWA
;
A
#
# COMPACT_ATOMS: atom_id res chain seq x y z
N MET A 1 -20.92 11.28 12.28
CA MET A 1 -20.09 11.76 11.15
C MET A 1 -18.84 10.90 10.91
N THR A 2 -18.73 9.72 11.51
CA THR A 2 -17.51 8.89 11.61
C THR A 2 -17.43 7.75 10.58
N MET A 3 -18.58 7.20 10.14
CA MET A 3 -18.59 6.11 9.16
C MET A 3 -18.11 6.53 7.76
N LYS A 4 -18.42 7.76 7.32
CA LYS A 4 -18.01 8.27 6.00
C LYS A 4 -16.49 8.43 5.86
N GLN A 5 -15.81 8.85 6.92
CA GLN A 5 -14.34 8.99 6.93
C GLN A 5 -13.66 7.61 6.95
N SER A 6 -14.20 6.66 7.72
CA SER A 6 -13.68 5.29 7.78
C SER A 6 -13.76 4.58 6.42
N ALA A 7 -14.86 4.74 5.69
CA ALA A 7 -15.03 4.19 4.34
C ALA A 7 -14.08 4.85 3.31
N GLN A 8 -13.85 6.16 3.41
CA GLN A 8 -12.88 6.87 2.56
C GLN A 8 -11.44 6.43 2.86
N CYS A 9 -11.09 6.19 4.12
CA CYS A 9 -9.79 5.64 4.52
C CYS A 9 -9.62 4.21 3.98
N ALA A 10 -10.63 3.35 4.12
CA ALA A 10 -10.60 1.98 3.61
C ALA A 10 -10.45 1.94 2.07
N SER A 11 -11.18 2.78 1.35
CA SER A 11 -11.07 2.87 -0.12
C SER A 11 -9.69 3.35 -0.56
N LYS A 12 -9.11 4.35 0.10
CA LYS A 12 -7.73 4.79 -0.18
C LYS A 12 -6.70 3.69 0.11
N ALA A 13 -6.89 2.94 1.20
CA ALA A 13 -6.02 1.82 1.55
C ALA A 13 -6.09 0.67 0.54
N ILE A 14 -7.27 0.31 0.04
CA ILE A 14 -7.43 -0.72 -0.99
C ILE A 14 -6.71 -0.30 -2.28
N HIS A 15 -6.92 0.94 -2.74
CA HIS A 15 -6.25 1.45 -3.92
C HIS A 15 -4.72 1.54 -3.74
N SER A 16 -4.24 1.94 -2.55
CA SER A 16 -2.80 1.97 -2.28
C SER A 16 -2.19 0.57 -2.23
N THR A 17 -2.92 -0.42 -1.70
CA THR A 17 -2.47 -1.82 -1.62
C THR A 17 -2.39 -2.45 -3.02
N SER A 18 -3.35 -2.15 -3.89
CA SER A 18 -3.31 -2.55 -5.31
C SER A 18 -2.10 -1.95 -6.03
N ALA A 19 -1.83 -0.66 -5.83
CA ALA A 19 -0.67 0.00 -6.42
C ALA A 19 0.67 -0.62 -5.95
N ILE A 20 0.80 -0.93 -4.66
CA ILE A 20 1.97 -1.61 -4.08
C ILE A 20 2.18 -2.97 -4.75
N TYR A 21 1.12 -3.79 -4.85
CA TYR A 21 1.19 -5.11 -5.50
C TYR A 21 1.67 -5.01 -6.95
N HIS A 22 1.13 -4.09 -7.74
CA HIS A 22 1.48 -3.95 -9.15
C HIS A 22 2.91 -3.46 -9.35
N ILE A 23 3.40 -2.55 -8.51
CA ILE A 23 4.80 -2.08 -8.55
C ILE A 23 5.74 -3.22 -8.14
N ALA A 24 5.50 -3.90 -7.03
CA ALA A 24 6.33 -5.04 -6.60
C ALA A 24 6.38 -6.15 -7.66
N LYS A 25 5.23 -6.46 -8.27
CA LYS A 25 5.13 -7.43 -9.37
C LYS A 25 5.91 -6.98 -10.61
N ALA A 26 5.84 -5.70 -10.98
CA ALA A 26 6.60 -5.16 -12.10
C ALA A 26 8.11 -5.19 -11.82
N THR A 27 8.54 -4.86 -10.61
CA THR A 27 9.94 -4.94 -10.18
C THR A 27 10.49 -6.35 -10.35
N VAL A 28 9.78 -7.37 -9.87
CA VAL A 28 10.22 -8.78 -10.00
C VAL A 28 10.38 -9.20 -11.46
N ARG A 29 9.54 -8.66 -12.36
CA ARG A 29 9.52 -9.05 -13.78
C ARG A 29 10.49 -8.27 -14.67
N HIS A 30 10.70 -7.00 -14.37
CA HIS A 30 11.38 -6.06 -15.26
C HIS A 30 12.63 -5.42 -14.64
N GLY A 31 12.82 -5.60 -13.33
CA GLY A 31 13.88 -4.95 -12.57
C GLY A 31 13.48 -3.54 -12.14
N GLU A 32 14.09 -3.11 -11.03
CA GLU A 32 13.84 -1.81 -10.40
C GLU A 32 14.05 -0.62 -11.35
N GLN A 33 15.16 -0.62 -12.09
CA GLN A 33 15.52 0.51 -12.94
C GLN A 33 14.48 0.77 -14.05
N ALA A 34 13.92 -0.28 -14.64
CA ALA A 34 12.86 -0.15 -15.64
C ALA A 34 11.58 0.45 -15.04
N VAL A 35 11.19 0.00 -13.85
CA VAL A 35 10.01 0.51 -13.14
C VAL A 35 10.18 1.98 -12.75
N VAL A 36 11.34 2.37 -12.24
CA VAL A 36 11.62 3.77 -11.86
C VAL A 36 11.62 4.69 -13.07
N ASN A 37 12.17 4.26 -14.21
CA ASN A 37 12.14 5.05 -15.43
C ASN A 37 10.71 5.24 -15.96
N GLU A 38 9.89 4.18 -15.98
CA GLU A 38 8.48 4.28 -16.39
C GLU A 38 7.71 5.23 -15.45
N MET A 39 7.93 5.12 -14.14
CA MET A 39 7.35 6.03 -13.15
C MET A 39 7.81 7.48 -13.38
N ALA A 40 9.07 7.70 -13.78
CA ALA A 40 9.59 9.03 -14.07
C ALA A 40 8.92 9.64 -15.31
N GLU A 41 8.74 8.85 -16.38
CA GLU A 41 8.00 9.31 -17.58
C GLU A 41 6.56 9.70 -17.23
N MET A 42 5.89 8.90 -16.38
CA MET A 42 4.54 9.22 -15.90
C MET A 42 4.49 10.51 -15.07
N GLU A 43 5.50 10.78 -14.24
CA GLU A 43 5.57 12.02 -13.44
C GLU A 43 5.93 13.23 -14.30
N GLN A 44 6.80 13.06 -15.29
CA GLN A 44 7.12 14.11 -16.26
C GLN A 44 5.92 14.45 -17.15
N ALA A 45 5.06 13.49 -17.49
CA ALA A 45 3.83 13.79 -18.23
C ALA A 45 2.82 14.63 -17.41
N LYS A 46 2.89 14.54 -16.07
CA LYS A 46 1.98 15.25 -15.15
C LYS A 46 2.55 16.59 -14.66
N THR A 47 3.85 16.78 -14.76
CA THR A 47 4.57 17.91 -14.18
C THR A 47 5.51 18.50 -15.23
N ASN A 48 5.70 19.82 -15.26
CA ASN A 48 6.72 20.43 -16.12
C ASN A 48 8.17 20.22 -15.60
N ALA A 49 8.41 19.15 -14.84
CA ALA A 49 9.73 18.83 -14.29
C ALA A 49 10.67 18.30 -15.38
N SER A 50 11.97 18.49 -15.18
CA SER A 50 12.96 17.80 -16.00
C SER A 50 12.91 16.29 -15.74
N PHE A 51 13.33 15.47 -16.72
CA PHE A 51 13.36 14.02 -16.54
C PHE A 51 14.22 13.61 -15.33
N CYS A 52 15.35 14.30 -15.08
CA CYS A 52 16.20 14.05 -13.93
C CYS A 52 15.49 14.29 -12.59
N GLU A 53 14.67 15.34 -12.49
CA GLU A 53 13.84 15.59 -11.31
C GLU A 53 12.72 14.55 -11.18
N ALA A 54 12.09 14.18 -12.29
CA ALA A 54 11.06 13.14 -12.32
C ALA A 54 11.62 11.78 -11.85
N VAL A 55 12.84 11.41 -12.25
CA VAL A 55 13.54 10.20 -11.79
C VAL A 55 13.79 10.25 -10.28
N LYS A 56 14.21 11.38 -9.72
CA LYS A 56 14.39 11.52 -8.27
C LYS A 56 13.08 11.34 -7.50
N ILE A 57 12.00 11.93 -8.02
CA ILE A 57 10.66 11.79 -7.44
C ILE A 57 10.19 10.33 -7.52
N ALA A 58 10.38 9.69 -8.69
CA ALA A 58 10.01 8.32 -8.93
C ALA A 58 10.77 7.34 -8.02
N ALA A 59 12.09 7.50 -7.90
CA ALA A 59 12.92 6.68 -7.02
C ALA A 59 12.50 6.81 -5.55
N THR A 60 12.28 8.04 -5.07
CA THR A 60 11.81 8.28 -3.69
C THR A 60 10.45 7.62 -3.43
N ARG A 61 9.52 7.72 -4.39
CA ARG A 61 8.20 7.08 -4.28
C ARG A 61 8.29 5.56 -4.34
N TYR A 62 9.15 5.05 -5.21
CA TYR A 62 9.40 3.62 -5.35
C TYR A 62 9.91 3.01 -4.04
N GLU A 63 10.92 3.61 -3.41
CA GLU A 63 11.43 3.18 -2.11
C GLU A 63 10.34 3.19 -1.03
N ALA A 64 9.54 4.25 -0.96
CA ALA A 64 8.44 4.34 0.00
C ALA A 64 7.40 3.23 -0.21
N ILE A 65 7.09 2.89 -1.47
CA ILE A 65 6.16 1.83 -1.84
C ILE A 65 6.70 0.45 -1.49
N MET A 66 7.98 0.19 -1.78
CA MET A 66 8.62 -1.08 -1.42
C MET A 66 8.74 -1.25 0.09
N SER A 67 9.04 -0.18 0.83
CA SER A 67 9.03 -0.20 2.30
C SER A 67 7.65 -0.55 2.88
N LEU A 68 6.57 -0.08 2.24
CA LEU A 68 5.21 -0.44 2.62
C LEU A 68 4.87 -1.89 2.24
N SER A 69 5.41 -2.40 1.14
CA SER A 69 5.29 -3.81 0.75
C SER A 69 5.87 -4.73 1.82
N ASP A 70 7.08 -4.42 2.31
CA ASP A 70 7.76 -5.23 3.32
C ASP A 70 7.00 -5.23 4.66
N LYS A 71 6.47 -4.06 5.06
CA LYS A 71 5.61 -3.92 6.25
C LYS A 71 4.23 -4.53 6.07
N GLY A 72 3.82 -4.87 4.86
CA GLY A 72 2.54 -5.51 4.58
C GLY A 72 2.36 -6.84 5.31
N ALA A 73 3.44 -7.61 5.49
CA ALA A 73 3.43 -8.85 6.25
C ALA A 73 3.15 -8.60 7.75
N GLU A 74 3.75 -7.57 8.33
CA GLU A 74 3.54 -7.19 9.73
C GLU A 74 2.11 -6.73 9.97
N TYR A 75 1.56 -5.90 9.08
CA TYR A 75 0.18 -5.42 9.19
C TYR A 75 -0.85 -6.54 8.99
N LYS A 76 -0.58 -7.50 8.10
CA LYS A 76 -1.42 -8.70 7.96
C LYS A 76 -1.46 -9.50 9.27
N ALA A 77 -0.30 -9.78 9.86
CA ALA A 77 -0.22 -10.51 11.12
C ALA A 77 -0.94 -9.78 12.27
N MET A 78 -0.86 -8.46 12.31
CA MET A 78 -1.61 -7.63 13.25
C MET A 78 -3.12 -7.72 13.03
N SER A 79 -3.60 -7.64 11.79
CA SER A 79 -5.03 -7.78 11.45
C SER A 79 -5.57 -9.14 11.88
N GLU A 80 -4.90 -10.23 11.49
CA GLU A 80 -5.31 -11.59 11.83
C GLU A 80 -5.35 -11.83 13.34
N ARG A 81 -4.49 -11.16 14.11
CA ARG A 81 -4.55 -11.20 15.58
C ARG A 81 -5.78 -10.50 16.15
N LEU A 82 -6.15 -9.35 15.59
CA LEU A 82 -7.31 -8.59 16.02
C LEU A 82 -8.61 -9.32 15.68
N ASP A 83 -8.68 -9.93 14.51
CA ASP A 83 -9.84 -10.71 14.07
C ASP A 83 -10.09 -11.90 15.01
N ARG A 84 -9.05 -12.66 15.35
CA ARG A 84 -9.14 -13.76 16.34
C ARG A 84 -9.59 -13.27 17.72
N GLY A 85 -9.03 -12.17 18.22
CA GLY A 85 -9.42 -11.62 19.52
C GLY A 85 -10.87 -11.14 19.59
N ALA A 86 -11.44 -10.71 18.45
CA ALA A 86 -12.85 -10.33 18.37
C ALA A 86 -13.78 -11.56 18.38
N GLU A 87 -13.39 -12.65 17.73
CA GLU A 87 -14.11 -13.92 17.73
C GLU A 87 -14.13 -14.56 19.12
N ASP A 88 -12.98 -14.57 19.81
CA ASP A 88 -12.86 -15.10 21.18
C ASP A 88 -13.77 -14.36 22.16
N PHE A 89 -13.83 -13.02 22.08
CA PHE A 89 -14.68 -12.20 22.93
C PHE A 89 -16.18 -12.40 22.67
N GLN A 90 -16.58 -12.64 21.41
CA GLN A 90 -17.97 -12.98 21.06
C GLN A 90 -18.34 -14.38 21.54
N ALA A 91 -17.43 -15.35 21.42
CA ALA A 91 -17.63 -16.71 21.91
C ALA A 91 -17.77 -16.74 23.43
N GLU A 92 -16.97 -15.95 24.15
CA GLU A 92 -17.13 -15.76 25.60
C GLU A 92 -18.50 -15.15 25.91
N GLN A 93 -18.91 -14.03 25.30
CA GLN A 93 -20.24 -13.46 25.61
C GLN A 93 -21.41 -14.41 25.35
N ALA A 94 -21.31 -15.29 24.34
CA ALA A 94 -22.33 -16.29 24.05
C ALA A 94 -22.40 -17.45 25.07
N LEU A 95 -21.31 -17.72 25.80
CA LEU A 95 -21.26 -18.76 26.83
C LEU A 95 -21.84 -18.30 28.18
N TRP A 96 -21.94 -16.99 28.41
CA TRP A 96 -22.44 -16.39 29.65
C TRP A 96 -23.84 -15.75 29.51
N ALA A 97 -24.53 -15.96 28.38
CA ALA A 97 -25.89 -15.51 28.09
C ALA A 97 -26.90 -16.66 28.21
#